data_AF-A0A8C0AZ69-F1
#
_entry.id   AF-A0A8C0AZ69-F1
#
_cell.length_a   1.000
_cell.length_b   1.000
_cell.length_c   1.000
_cell.angle_alpha   90.00
_cell.angle_beta   90.00
_cell.angle_gamma   90.00
#
_symmetry.space_group_name_H-M   'P 1'
#
loop_
_entity.id
_entity.type
_entity.pdbx_description
1 polymer ?
#
loop_
_entity_poly.entity_id
_entity_poly.type
_entity_poly.pdbx_seq_one_letter_code
_entity_poly.pdbx_strand_id
1 'polypeptide(L)'
;QLSLPSSTEEKEVLVLVEPEDFLKRLLSLTQSFVNAPSASQPDLNQVLPLADVEGSSTKTYSLAIIRLDAYRCNQEHSRQQALSPGKQSSSSQPGPELCMTQEEILEVLVVLQLWGNIEVLFLDTWQEFGQHVSALTKAIAKRPYKRQLESQELPFCTAGAWASRVRMEKDSTGLRQVWKRQIQQFNRVSPATAAAIAEAYPSPSLLLQAYEECSTEDEKRLLLSDIPVKLDVSSKDHRVGPDLSRRIYLFMVSTDPDLILDLST
;
A
#
# COMPACT_ATOMS: atom_id res chain seq x y z
N GLN A 1 -3.84 44.09 -9.45
CA GLN A 1 -4.20 43.32 -8.24
C GLN A 1 -4.07 41.85 -8.60
N LEU A 2 -3.08 41.16 -8.04
CA LEU A 2 -2.94 39.71 -8.17
C LEU A 2 -3.99 39.08 -7.26
N SER A 3 -5.04 38.53 -7.86
CA SER A 3 -6.03 37.73 -7.13
C SER A 3 -5.31 36.54 -6.52
N LEU A 4 -5.27 36.45 -5.18
CA LEU A 4 -4.86 35.24 -4.48
C LEU A 4 -5.71 34.07 -5.00
N PRO A 5 -5.11 32.91 -5.33
CA PRO A 5 -5.90 31.75 -5.72
C PRO A 5 -6.87 31.44 -4.56
N SER A 6 -8.15 31.28 -4.87
CA SER A 6 -9.14 30.79 -3.90
C SER A 6 -8.62 29.48 -3.32
N SER A 7 -8.31 29.45 -2.03
CA SER A 7 -7.85 28.23 -1.37
C SER A 7 -8.97 27.19 -1.45
N THR A 8 -8.76 26.13 -2.20
CA THR A 8 -9.67 24.97 -2.22
C THR A 8 -9.44 24.15 -0.96
N GLU A 9 -10.50 23.90 -0.20
CA GLU A 9 -10.43 23.03 0.98
C GLU A 9 -10.21 21.57 0.54
N GLU A 10 -9.25 20.89 1.18
CA GLU A 10 -9.03 19.46 0.97
C GLU A 10 -10.08 18.64 1.74
N LYS A 11 -10.29 17.40 1.30
CA LYS A 11 -11.38 16.55 1.81
C LYS A 11 -10.99 15.75 3.05
N GLU A 12 -9.71 15.57 3.31
CA GLU A 12 -9.20 14.77 4.41
C GLU A 12 -9.16 15.55 5.72
N VAL A 13 -9.76 14.97 6.75
CA VAL A 13 -9.82 15.53 8.10
C VAL A 13 -9.22 14.53 9.08
N LEU A 14 -8.12 14.91 9.73
CA LEU A 14 -7.51 14.13 10.81
C LEU A 14 -7.92 14.71 12.15
N VAL A 15 -8.56 13.90 13.00
CA VAL A 15 -9.04 14.30 14.32
C VAL A 15 -8.24 13.57 15.38
N LEU A 16 -7.53 14.31 16.23
CA LEU A 16 -6.88 13.75 17.42
C LEU A 16 -7.94 13.58 18.52
N VAL A 17 -8.06 12.37 19.07
CA VAL A 17 -9.04 12.04 20.11
C VAL A 17 -8.32 11.46 21.32
N GLU A 18 -8.69 11.92 22.52
CA GLU A 18 -8.16 11.37 23.75
C GLU A 18 -8.66 9.93 23.97
N PRO A 19 -7.82 9.01 24.51
CA PRO A 19 -8.22 7.62 24.73
C PRO A 19 -9.52 7.44 25.53
N GLU A 20 -9.75 8.27 26.55
CA GLU A 20 -10.96 8.23 27.38
C GLU A 20 -12.20 8.59 26.56
N ASP A 21 -12.16 9.72 25.85
CA ASP A 21 -13.25 10.19 25.00
C ASP A 21 -13.54 9.21 23.86
N PHE A 22 -12.50 8.61 23.29
CA PHE A 22 -12.64 7.60 22.27
C PHE A 22 -13.41 6.38 22.78
N LEU A 23 -13.02 5.81 23.92
CA LEU A 23 -13.71 4.65 24.51
C LEU A 23 -15.15 4.99 24.91
N LYS A 24 -15.41 6.21 25.41
CA LYS A 24 -16.77 6.70 25.70
C LYS A 24 -17.68 6.68 24.48
N ARG A 25 -17.15 7.18 23.38
CA ARG A 25 -17.84 7.24 22.10
C ARG A 25 -18.09 5.85 21.53
N LEU A 26 -17.10 4.95 21.59
CA LEU A 26 -17.29 3.55 21.18
C LEU A 26 -18.34 2.84 22.04
N LEU A 27 -18.32 3.01 23.36
CA LEU A 27 -19.31 2.38 24.24
C LEU A 27 -20.73 2.85 23.93
N SER A 28 -20.91 4.16 23.72
CA SER A 28 -22.22 4.73 23.35
C SER A 28 -22.71 4.13 22.03
N LEU A 29 -21.81 3.99 21.05
CA LEU A 29 -22.13 3.37 19.77
C LEU A 29 -22.50 1.89 19.94
N THR A 30 -21.75 1.10 20.71
CA THR A 30 -22.10 -0.30 21.03
C THR A 30 -23.46 -0.44 21.72
N GLN A 31 -23.74 0.43 22.69
CA GLN A 31 -25.04 0.43 23.39
C GLN A 31 -26.18 0.79 22.44
N SER A 32 -25.93 1.64 21.45
CA SER A 32 -26.93 1.93 20.42
C SER A 32 -27.28 0.70 19.59
N PHE A 33 -26.31 -0.17 19.29
CA PHE A 33 -26.53 -1.42 18.56
C PHE A 33 -27.31 -2.46 19.34
N VAL A 34 -26.94 -2.66 20.61
CA VAL A 34 -27.58 -3.68 21.46
C VAL A 34 -29.06 -3.38 21.67
N ASN A 35 -29.44 -2.11 21.71
CA ASN A 35 -30.81 -1.67 21.96
C ASN A 35 -31.66 -1.46 20.69
N ALA A 36 -31.07 -1.57 19.50
CA ALA A 36 -31.75 -1.27 18.25
C ALA A 36 -32.21 -2.54 17.51
N PRO A 37 -33.34 -2.49 16.77
CA PRO A 37 -33.79 -3.62 15.95
C PRO A 37 -32.75 -3.95 14.87
N SER A 38 -32.57 -5.24 14.56
CA SER A 38 -31.46 -5.83 13.77
C SER A 38 -31.26 -5.31 12.33
N ALA A 39 -31.98 -4.27 11.90
CA ALA A 39 -31.89 -3.66 10.57
C ALA A 39 -31.67 -2.13 10.60
N SER A 40 -31.35 -1.55 11.76
CA SER A 40 -31.14 -0.11 11.90
C SER A 40 -29.71 0.31 11.54
N GLN A 41 -29.59 1.44 10.84
CA GLN A 41 -28.30 2.03 10.50
C GLN A 41 -27.66 2.64 11.77
N PRO A 42 -26.34 2.46 11.98
CA PRO A 42 -25.67 3.07 13.12
C PRO A 42 -25.66 4.58 13.06
N ASP A 43 -25.95 5.21 14.20
CA ASP A 43 -25.82 6.65 14.37
C ASP A 43 -24.36 7.01 14.67
N LEU A 44 -23.59 7.18 13.59
CA LEU A 44 -22.17 7.52 13.67
C LEU A 44 -21.91 8.94 14.23
N ASN A 45 -22.95 9.77 14.36
CA ASN A 45 -22.82 11.09 14.99
C ASN A 45 -22.38 11.01 16.46
N GLN A 46 -22.56 9.84 17.09
CA GLN A 46 -22.12 9.58 18.45
C GLN A 46 -20.59 9.48 18.57
N VAL A 47 -19.91 9.10 17.49
CA VAL A 47 -18.44 8.96 17.48
C VAL A 47 -17.78 10.25 17.01
N LEU A 48 -18.29 10.85 15.96
CA LEU A 48 -17.90 12.18 15.52
C LEU A 48 -19.17 12.98 15.31
N PRO A 49 -19.34 14.20 15.86
CA PRO A 49 -20.46 15.06 15.48
C PRO A 49 -20.28 15.48 14.02
N LEU A 50 -20.69 14.61 13.09
CA LEU A 50 -20.61 14.79 11.64
C LEU A 50 -21.67 15.79 11.13
N ALA A 51 -22.56 16.25 12.02
CA ALA A 51 -23.77 17.00 11.70
C ALA A 51 -23.58 18.52 11.54
N ASP A 52 -22.48 19.12 12.02
CA ASP A 52 -22.33 20.60 12.01
C ASP A 52 -21.40 21.15 10.90
N VAL A 53 -20.90 20.30 10.00
CA VAL A 53 -20.08 20.77 8.87
C VAL A 53 -20.90 20.73 7.59
N GLU A 54 -21.45 21.88 7.24
CA GLU A 54 -22.09 22.16 5.96
C GLU A 54 -21.19 21.65 4.80
N GLY A 55 -21.53 20.49 4.22
CA GLY A 55 -20.71 19.79 3.20
C GLY A 55 -20.18 18.39 3.57
N SER A 56 -20.63 17.79 4.68
CA SER A 56 -20.16 16.50 5.25
C SER A 56 -20.20 15.29 4.32
N SER A 57 -20.94 15.31 3.20
CA SER A 57 -21.00 14.18 2.26
C SER A 57 -19.72 13.97 1.44
N THR A 58 -18.73 14.87 1.54
CA THR A 58 -17.52 14.82 0.70
C THR A 58 -16.19 14.73 1.45
N LYS A 59 -16.20 14.79 2.79
CA LYS A 59 -14.98 14.73 3.62
C LYS A 59 -14.70 13.29 4.08
N THR A 60 -13.43 12.94 4.18
CA THR A 60 -12.97 11.65 4.72
C THR A 60 -12.32 11.91 6.08
N TYR A 61 -12.80 11.25 7.12
CA TYR A 61 -12.35 11.45 8.49
C TYR A 61 -11.43 10.31 8.92
N SER A 62 -10.30 10.66 9.53
CA SER A 62 -9.41 9.74 10.21
C SER A 62 -9.30 10.16 11.67
N LEU A 63 -9.46 9.22 12.60
CA LEU A 63 -9.25 9.41 14.03
C LEU A 63 -7.83 8.99 14.40
N ALA A 64 -7.12 9.79 15.19
CA ALA A 64 -5.84 9.42 15.77
C ALA A 64 -5.96 9.35 17.30
N ILE A 65 -5.55 8.22 17.87
CA ILE A 65 -5.53 7.99 19.31
C ILE A 65 -4.11 7.63 19.69
N ILE A 66 -3.55 8.42 20.61
CA ILE A 66 -2.19 8.22 21.09
C ILE A 66 -2.25 7.49 22.43
N ARG A 67 -1.51 6.39 22.57
CA ARG A 67 -1.30 5.62 23.81
C ARG A 67 -2.56 4.98 24.40
N LEU A 68 -3.45 4.45 23.54
CA LEU A 68 -4.66 3.76 24.02
C LEU A 68 -4.32 2.57 24.94
N ASP A 69 -3.36 1.73 24.57
CA ASP A 69 -3.02 0.54 25.36
C ASP A 69 -2.38 0.91 26.71
N ALA A 70 -1.49 1.90 26.71
CA ALA A 70 -0.90 2.41 27.95
C ALA A 70 -1.97 3.04 28.86
N TYR A 71 -2.95 3.74 28.29
CA TYR A 71 -4.09 4.26 29.04
C TYR A 71 -4.90 3.14 29.70
N ARG A 72 -5.25 2.09 28.95
CA ARG A 72 -5.99 0.92 29.48
C ARG A 72 -5.21 0.20 30.58
N CYS A 73 -3.92 -0.05 30.36
CA CYS A 73 -3.05 -0.70 31.34
C CYS A 73 -2.92 0.11 32.65
N ASN A 74 -2.68 1.42 32.56
CA ASN A 74 -2.61 2.29 33.74
C ASN A 74 -3.92 2.30 34.54
N GLN A 75 -5.04 2.23 33.84
CA GLN A 75 -6.36 2.23 34.46
C GLN A 75 -6.68 0.91 35.16
N GLU A 76 -6.32 -0.23 34.55
CA GLU A 76 -6.41 -1.56 35.18
C GLU A 76 -5.55 -1.63 36.46
N HIS A 77 -4.32 -1.14 36.42
CA HIS A 77 -3.46 -1.06 37.59
C HIS A 77 -4.04 -0.19 38.70
N SER A 78 -4.65 0.96 38.34
CA SER A 78 -5.31 1.84 39.31
C SER A 78 -6.53 1.16 39.96
N ARG A 79 -7.30 0.36 39.20
CA ARG A 79 -8.42 -0.45 39.72
C ARG A 79 -7.97 -1.49 40.73
N GLN A 80 -6.90 -2.23 40.42
CA GLN A 80 -6.37 -3.27 41.30
C GLN A 80 -5.84 -2.68 42.63
N GLN A 81 -5.24 -1.49 42.59
CA GLN A 81 -4.77 -0.80 43.79
C GLN A 81 -5.93 -0.27 44.66
N ALA A 82 -7.03 0.19 44.06
CA ALA A 82 -8.22 0.67 44.77
C ALA A 82 -9.01 -0.45 45.49
N LEU A 83 -8.84 -1.71 45.07
CA LEU A 83 -9.48 -2.90 45.67
C LEU A 83 -8.71 -3.46 46.88
N SER A 84 -7.55 -2.90 47.22
CA SER A 84 -6.77 -3.30 48.40
C SER A 84 -7.38 -2.72 49.70
N PRO A 85 -7.54 -3.50 50.78
CA PRO A 85 -8.24 -3.04 51.99
C PRO A 85 -7.31 -2.14 52.81
N GLY A 86 -7.45 -0.81 52.70
CA GLY A 86 -6.62 0.06 53.55
C GLY A 86 -6.77 1.58 53.48
N LYS A 87 -7.47 2.19 52.51
CA LYS A 87 -7.70 3.64 52.51
C LYS A 87 -8.98 4.00 51.76
N GLN A 88 -9.95 4.54 52.49
CA GLN A 88 -11.05 5.29 51.88
C GLN A 88 -10.51 6.65 51.45
N SER A 89 -10.46 6.88 50.14
CA SER A 89 -10.42 8.22 49.57
C SER A 89 -11.44 8.30 48.45
N SER A 90 -12.31 9.31 48.55
CA SER A 90 -13.29 9.69 47.55
C SER A 90 -12.59 10.21 46.29
N SER A 91 -12.37 9.36 45.29
CA SER A 91 -12.05 9.79 43.93
C SER A 91 -12.48 8.74 42.91
N SER A 92 -13.39 9.16 42.03
CA SER A 92 -13.81 8.59 40.75
C SER A 92 -13.63 7.08 40.56
N GLN A 93 -14.73 6.34 40.71
CA GLN A 93 -14.82 4.99 40.16
C GLN A 93 -14.55 5.06 38.64
N PRO A 94 -13.74 4.15 38.06
CA PRO A 94 -13.56 4.09 36.62
C PRO A 94 -14.90 3.83 35.93
N GLY A 95 -15.22 4.62 34.91
CA GLY A 95 -16.44 4.48 34.12
C GLY A 95 -16.55 3.12 33.41
N PRO A 96 -17.77 2.72 32.99
CA PRO A 96 -18.02 1.45 32.28
C PRO A 96 -17.30 1.35 30.92
N GLU A 97 -16.77 2.45 30.41
CA GLU A 97 -16.11 2.59 29.11
C GLU A 97 -14.77 1.84 29.06
N LEU A 98 -14.19 1.61 30.24
CA LEU A 98 -12.94 0.88 30.45
C LEU A 98 -13.15 -0.64 30.49
N CYS A 99 -14.39 -1.11 30.47
CA CYS A 99 -14.73 -2.53 30.45
C CYS A 99 -14.81 -3.10 29.03
N MET A 100 -14.67 -2.28 27.99
CA MET A 100 -14.70 -2.77 26.62
C MET A 100 -13.52 -3.71 26.37
N THR A 101 -13.86 -4.92 25.95
CA THR A 101 -12.92 -5.94 25.51
C THR A 101 -12.26 -5.53 24.20
N GLN A 102 -11.12 -6.13 23.88
CA GLN A 102 -10.47 -5.89 22.59
C GLN A 102 -11.37 -6.29 21.40
N GLU A 103 -12.17 -7.35 21.57
CA GLU A 103 -13.11 -7.83 20.56
C GLU A 103 -14.20 -6.80 20.28
N GLU A 104 -14.84 -6.26 21.32
CA GLU A 104 -15.85 -5.20 21.17
C GLU A 104 -15.27 -3.95 20.49
N ILE A 105 -14.03 -3.55 20.83
CA ILE A 105 -13.36 -2.43 20.16
C ILE A 105 -13.20 -2.72 18.67
N LEU A 106 -12.68 -3.90 18.30
CA LEU A 106 -12.49 -4.29 16.89
C LEU A 106 -13.82 -4.35 16.12
N GLU A 107 -14.90 -4.85 16.73
CA GLU A 107 -16.23 -4.88 16.11
C GLU A 107 -16.73 -3.47 15.78
N VAL A 108 -16.57 -2.52 16.71
CA VAL A 108 -16.99 -1.13 16.48
C VAL A 108 -16.10 -0.45 15.45
N LEU A 109 -14.80 -0.75 15.40
CA LEU A 109 -13.92 -0.25 14.34
C LEU A 109 -14.36 -0.71 12.96
N VAL A 110 -14.79 -1.97 12.82
CA VAL A 110 -15.36 -2.50 11.57
C VAL A 110 -16.62 -1.74 11.19
N VAL A 111 -17.50 -1.44 12.15
CA VAL A 111 -18.67 -0.59 11.91
C VAL A 111 -18.27 0.79 11.38
N LEU A 112 -17.31 1.46 12.03
CA LEU A 112 -16.84 2.80 11.63
C LEU A 112 -16.30 2.79 10.20
N GLN A 113 -15.57 1.74 9.83
CA GLN A 113 -15.02 1.58 8.49
C GLN A 113 -16.11 1.31 7.45
N LEU A 114 -17.03 0.38 7.72
CA LEU A 114 -18.06 -0.04 6.75
C LEU A 114 -19.14 1.02 6.53
N TRP A 115 -19.58 1.68 7.60
CA TRP A 115 -20.72 2.60 7.54
C TRP A 115 -20.29 4.07 7.46
N GLY A 116 -19.08 4.41 7.92
CA GLY A 116 -18.60 5.79 7.99
C GLY A 116 -17.44 6.11 7.04
N ASN A 117 -16.79 5.09 6.47
CA ASN A 117 -15.48 5.24 5.82
C ASN A 117 -14.49 6.02 6.72
N ILE A 118 -14.58 5.78 8.03
CA ILE A 118 -13.74 6.41 9.05
C ILE A 118 -12.57 5.47 9.34
N GLU A 119 -11.36 5.97 9.16
CA GLU A 119 -10.14 5.27 9.56
C GLU A 119 -9.81 5.61 11.01
N VAL A 120 -9.32 4.62 11.78
CA VAL A 120 -8.87 4.84 13.16
C VAL A 120 -7.42 4.40 13.28
N LEU A 121 -6.57 5.30 13.76
CA LEU A 121 -5.13 5.15 13.89
C LEU A 121 -4.77 5.09 15.37
N PHE A 122 -4.23 3.96 15.82
CA PHE A 122 -3.64 3.82 17.14
C PHE A 122 -2.12 4.02 17.04
N LEU A 123 -1.60 4.94 17.84
CA LEU A 123 -0.19 5.32 17.83
C LEU A 123 0.36 5.23 19.26
N ASP A 124 1.59 4.78 19.42
CA ASP A 124 2.20 4.61 20.75
C ASP A 124 2.90 5.89 21.23
N THR A 125 3.25 6.77 20.30
CA THR A 125 4.05 7.96 20.57
C THR A 125 3.59 9.20 19.81
N TRP A 126 3.85 10.37 20.41
CA TRP A 126 3.70 11.67 19.73
C TRP A 126 4.59 11.79 18.50
N GLN A 127 5.72 11.09 18.49
CA GLN A 127 6.63 11.05 17.35
C GLN A 127 5.98 10.36 16.15
N GLU A 128 5.34 9.21 16.34
CA GLU A 128 4.59 8.53 15.27
C GLU A 128 3.46 9.40 14.74
N PHE A 129 2.75 10.12 15.62
CA PHE A 129 1.72 11.08 15.19
C PHE A 129 2.30 12.20 14.32
N GLY A 130 3.42 12.80 14.72
CA GLY A 130 4.10 13.82 13.92
C GLY A 130 4.58 13.27 12.56
N GLN A 131 5.09 12.04 12.52
CA GLN A 131 5.47 11.37 11.27
C GLN A 131 4.26 11.13 10.37
N HIS A 132 3.13 10.70 10.93
CA HIS A 132 1.89 10.48 10.19
C HIS A 132 1.36 11.78 9.60
N VAL A 133 1.25 12.85 10.39
CA VAL A 133 0.80 14.18 9.91
C VAL A 133 1.68 14.67 8.77
N SER A 134 3.01 14.52 8.89
CA SER A 134 3.95 14.88 7.83
C SER A 134 3.75 14.06 6.55
N ALA A 135 3.56 12.75 6.68
CA ALA A 135 3.30 11.85 5.56
C ALA A 135 1.97 12.16 4.88
N LEU A 136 0.90 12.38 5.64
CA LEU A 136 -0.43 12.75 5.15
C LEU A 136 -0.39 14.08 4.42
N THR A 137 0.20 15.12 5.02
CA THR A 137 0.37 16.44 4.40
C THR A 137 1.14 16.34 3.08
N LYS A 138 2.22 15.57 3.06
CA LYS A 138 3.02 15.33 1.86
C LYS A 138 2.22 14.55 0.80
N ALA A 139 1.39 13.60 1.19
CA ALA A 139 0.54 12.83 0.28
C ALA A 139 -0.52 13.72 -0.36
N ILE A 140 -1.20 14.56 0.43
CA ILE A 140 -2.19 15.56 -0.03
C ILE A 140 -1.52 16.52 -1.03
N ALA A 141 -0.39 17.14 -0.63
CA ALA A 141 0.32 18.09 -1.50
C ALA A 141 0.81 17.48 -2.83
N LYS A 142 1.19 16.20 -2.83
CA LYS A 142 1.67 15.50 -4.04
C LYS A 142 0.55 14.90 -4.89
N ARG A 143 -0.67 14.81 -4.38
CA ARG A 143 -1.82 14.21 -5.05
C ARG A 143 -2.11 14.78 -6.45
N PRO A 144 -2.20 16.10 -6.68
CA PRO A 144 -2.50 16.62 -8.02
C PRO A 144 -1.42 16.22 -9.04
N TYR A 145 -0.15 16.30 -8.63
CA TYR A 145 0.97 15.87 -9.45
C TYR A 145 0.93 14.37 -9.76
N LYS A 146 0.62 13.52 -8.78
CA LYS A 146 0.46 12.08 -8.98
C LYS A 146 -0.69 11.75 -9.93
N ARG A 147 -1.87 12.35 -9.76
CA ARG A 147 -3.01 12.15 -10.66
C ARG A 147 -2.66 12.53 -12.11
N GLN A 148 -1.91 13.61 -12.29
CA GLN A 148 -1.47 14.03 -13.61
C GLN A 148 -0.50 13.01 -14.24
N LEU A 149 0.41 12.43 -13.45
CA LEU A 149 1.29 11.36 -13.94
C LEU A 149 0.52 10.07 -14.26
N GLU A 150 -0.44 9.69 -13.42
CA GLU A 150 -1.29 8.51 -13.61
C GLU A 150 -2.17 8.63 -14.86
N SER A 151 -2.53 9.85 -15.26
CA SER A 151 -3.27 10.10 -16.51
C SER A 151 -2.43 9.99 -17.78
N GLN A 152 -1.10 9.83 -17.67
CA GLN A 152 -0.24 9.58 -18.83
C GLN A 152 -0.31 8.10 -19.23
N GLU A 153 -0.22 7.82 -20.53
CA GLU A 153 -0.43 6.48 -21.12
C GLU A 153 0.55 5.40 -20.62
N LEU A 154 1.64 5.77 -19.94
CA LEU A 154 2.66 4.85 -19.41
C LEU A 154 3.02 5.18 -17.94
N PRO A 155 2.12 4.94 -16.98
CA PRO A 155 2.35 5.28 -15.56
C PRO A 155 3.53 4.51 -14.95
N PHE A 156 3.87 3.34 -15.53
CA PHE A 156 5.03 2.54 -15.14
C PHE A 156 6.38 3.23 -15.41
N CYS A 157 6.49 4.00 -16.50
CA CYS A 157 7.75 4.62 -16.90
C CYS A 157 8.17 5.80 -16.00
N THR A 158 7.25 6.33 -15.19
CA THR A 158 7.46 7.56 -14.41
C THR A 158 7.50 7.32 -12.90
N ALA A 159 7.25 6.10 -12.42
CA ALA A 159 7.07 5.81 -10.99
C ALA A 159 8.00 4.70 -10.45
N GLY A 160 8.58 4.94 -9.28
CA GLY A 160 9.25 3.93 -8.45
C GLY A 160 10.70 3.61 -8.81
N ALA A 161 11.21 2.50 -8.26
CA ALA A 161 12.59 2.02 -8.49
C ALA A 161 12.90 1.74 -9.98
N TRP A 162 11.86 1.59 -10.81
CA TRP A 162 11.90 1.39 -12.26
C TRP A 162 12.36 2.63 -13.04
N ALA A 163 12.10 3.84 -12.52
CA ALA A 163 12.59 5.09 -13.08
C ALA A 163 14.07 5.37 -12.72
N SER A 164 14.70 4.51 -11.91
CA SER A 164 16.11 4.66 -11.54
C SER A 164 17.02 4.32 -12.71
N ARG A 165 17.33 5.34 -13.49
CA ARG A 165 18.31 5.30 -14.59
C ARG A 165 19.61 4.69 -14.08
N VAL A 166 20.10 3.63 -14.75
CA VAL A 166 21.47 3.14 -14.53
C VAL A 166 22.40 4.31 -14.84
N ARG A 167 23.21 4.76 -13.87
CA ARG A 167 24.28 5.72 -14.16
C ARG A 167 25.23 5.03 -15.14
N MET A 168 25.30 5.56 -16.35
CA MET A 168 26.23 5.05 -17.36
C MET A 168 27.64 5.43 -16.92
N GLU A 169 28.42 4.44 -16.51
CA GLU A 169 29.88 4.59 -16.45
C GLU A 169 30.44 4.64 -17.88
N LYS A 170 31.63 5.22 -18.05
CA LYS A 170 32.27 5.45 -19.36
C LYS A 170 32.61 4.16 -20.11
N ASP A 171 32.47 3.01 -19.44
CA ASP A 171 32.82 1.69 -19.94
C ASP A 171 31.59 0.89 -20.42
N SER A 172 31.81 -0.04 -21.35
CA SER A 172 30.79 -0.95 -21.90
C SER A 172 30.03 -1.79 -20.86
N THR A 173 30.52 -1.84 -19.62
CA THR A 173 29.87 -2.46 -18.45
C THR A 173 28.48 -1.91 -18.19
N GLY A 174 28.27 -0.60 -18.41
CA GLY A 174 26.97 0.04 -18.24
C GLY A 174 25.90 -0.51 -19.20
N LEU A 175 26.26 -0.77 -20.45
CA LEU A 175 25.33 -1.25 -21.48
C LEU A 175 24.87 -2.70 -21.21
N ARG A 176 25.77 -3.57 -20.75
CA ARG A 176 25.38 -4.93 -20.35
C ARG A 176 24.40 -4.92 -19.18
N GLN A 177 24.62 -4.02 -18.21
CA GLN A 177 23.73 -3.88 -17.08
C GLN A 177 22.35 -3.32 -17.49
N VAL A 178 22.31 -2.41 -18.47
CA VAL A 178 21.07 -1.92 -19.08
C VAL A 178 20.33 -3.06 -19.79
N TRP A 179 21.03 -3.84 -20.63
CA TRP A 179 20.43 -4.97 -21.34
C TRP A 179 19.80 -5.99 -20.39
N LYS A 180 20.54 -6.37 -19.33
CA LYS A 180 20.00 -7.23 -18.27
C LYS A 180 18.74 -6.64 -17.63
N ARG A 181 18.71 -5.33 -17.35
CA ARG A 181 17.51 -4.67 -16.78
C ARG A 181 16.34 -4.60 -17.76
N GLN A 182 16.61 -4.46 -19.07
CA GLN A 182 15.59 -4.51 -20.11
C GLN A 182 14.91 -5.89 -20.14
N ILE A 183 15.68 -6.97 -20.08
CA ILE A 183 15.12 -8.33 -19.98
C ILE A 183 14.33 -8.52 -18.67
N GLN A 184 14.74 -7.90 -17.56
CA GLN A 184 13.98 -7.93 -16.30
C GLN A 184 12.64 -7.19 -16.35
N GLN A 185 12.38 -6.34 -17.37
CA GLN A 185 11.09 -5.65 -17.50
C GLN A 185 9.96 -6.61 -17.93
N PHE A 186 10.29 -7.76 -18.50
CA PHE A 186 9.29 -8.76 -18.85
C PHE A 186 8.65 -9.35 -17.59
N ASN A 187 7.33 -9.54 -17.63
CA ASN A 187 6.61 -10.12 -16.52
C ASN A 187 7.18 -11.50 -16.15
N ARG A 188 7.28 -11.78 -14.85
CA ARG A 188 7.76 -13.06 -14.29
C ARG A 188 9.23 -13.38 -14.63
N VAL A 189 10.05 -12.37 -14.89
CA VAL A 189 11.50 -12.55 -15.10
C VAL A 189 12.28 -12.20 -13.84
N SER A 190 12.98 -13.20 -13.28
CA SER A 190 13.85 -12.99 -12.13
C SER A 190 15.20 -12.36 -12.55
N PRO A 191 15.93 -11.72 -11.61
CA PRO A 191 17.26 -11.22 -11.91
C PRO A 191 18.26 -12.28 -12.39
N ALA A 192 18.10 -13.52 -11.94
CA ALA A 192 18.92 -14.66 -12.36
C ALA A 192 18.58 -15.10 -13.79
N THR A 193 17.29 -15.20 -14.12
CA THR A 193 16.82 -15.53 -15.47
C THR A 193 17.30 -14.51 -16.49
N ALA A 194 17.17 -13.21 -16.18
CA ALA A 194 17.67 -12.15 -17.05
C ALA A 194 19.20 -12.17 -17.18
N ALA A 195 19.92 -12.56 -16.13
CA ALA A 195 21.37 -12.72 -16.21
C ALA A 195 21.74 -13.86 -17.16
N ALA A 196 21.06 -15.00 -17.08
CA ALA A 196 21.31 -16.16 -17.93
C ALA A 196 21.07 -15.84 -19.41
N ILE A 197 19.97 -15.13 -19.73
CA ILE A 197 19.68 -14.69 -21.10
C ILE A 197 20.73 -13.68 -21.58
N ALA A 198 21.12 -12.71 -20.74
CA ALA A 198 22.15 -11.73 -21.09
C ALA A 198 23.57 -12.33 -21.15
N GLU A 199 23.82 -13.48 -20.51
CA GLU A 199 25.07 -14.25 -20.63
C GLU A 199 25.10 -14.99 -21.98
N ALA A 200 23.99 -15.63 -22.37
CA ALA A 200 23.85 -16.31 -23.66
C ALA A 200 23.84 -15.33 -24.85
N TYR A 201 23.17 -14.19 -24.72
CA TYR A 201 23.05 -13.15 -25.73
C TYR A 201 23.43 -11.78 -25.14
N PRO A 202 24.72 -11.40 -25.20
CA PRO A 202 25.25 -10.20 -24.54
C PRO A 202 24.72 -8.85 -25.05
N SER A 203 24.00 -8.81 -26.17
CA SER A 203 23.40 -7.61 -26.72
C SER A 203 22.08 -7.90 -27.45
N PRO A 204 21.19 -6.90 -27.59
CA PRO A 204 19.96 -7.03 -28.38
C PRO A 204 20.23 -7.45 -29.83
N SER A 205 21.29 -6.93 -30.44
CA SER A 205 21.66 -7.25 -31.82
C SER A 205 22.05 -8.72 -32.01
N LEU A 206 22.79 -9.31 -31.06
CA LEU A 206 23.14 -10.73 -31.11
C LEU A 206 21.91 -11.63 -30.94
N LEU A 207 20.95 -11.22 -30.12
CA LEU A 207 19.68 -11.93 -29.99
C LEU A 207 18.85 -11.87 -31.28
N LEU A 208 18.78 -10.69 -31.92
CA LEU A 208 18.09 -10.53 -33.20
C LEU A 208 18.73 -11.37 -34.31
N GLN A 209 20.06 -11.35 -34.41
CA GLN A 209 20.78 -12.17 -35.38
C GLN A 209 20.49 -13.66 -35.18
N ALA A 210 20.47 -14.14 -33.93
CA ALA A 210 20.14 -15.53 -33.64
C ALA A 210 18.70 -15.90 -34.06
N TYR A 211 17.74 -14.97 -33.97
CA TYR A 211 16.40 -15.20 -34.52
C TYR A 211 16.38 -15.23 -36.06
N GLU A 212 17.21 -14.44 -36.73
CA GLU A 212 17.33 -14.44 -38.20
C GLU A 212 17.96 -15.73 -38.73
N GLU A 213 18.84 -16.36 -37.95
CA GLU A 213 19.49 -17.62 -38.28
C GLU A 213 18.58 -18.85 -38.09
N CYS A 214 17.48 -18.73 -37.34
CA CYS A 214 16.49 -19.80 -37.20
C CYS A 214 15.71 -20.05 -38.50
N SER A 215 15.46 -21.32 -38.82
CA SER A 215 14.78 -21.72 -40.05
C SER A 215 13.25 -21.71 -39.93
N THR A 216 12.72 -21.92 -38.72
CA THR A 216 11.27 -22.01 -38.48
C THR A 216 10.81 -21.04 -37.39
N GLU A 217 9.51 -20.68 -37.41
CA GLU A 217 8.91 -19.85 -36.37
C GLU A 217 8.90 -20.55 -34.99
N ASP A 218 8.78 -21.88 -34.96
CA ASP A 218 8.82 -22.64 -33.71
C ASP A 218 10.22 -22.63 -33.09
N GLU A 219 11.28 -22.73 -33.90
CA GLU A 219 12.67 -22.56 -33.44
C GLU A 219 12.88 -21.18 -32.83
N LYS A 220 12.40 -20.11 -33.49
CA LYS A 220 12.50 -18.74 -32.95
C LYS A 220 11.78 -18.61 -31.61
N ARG A 221 10.55 -19.15 -31.51
CA ARG A 221 9.76 -19.11 -30.27
C ARG A 221 10.43 -19.87 -29.13
N LEU A 222 11.18 -20.93 -29.42
CA LEU A 222 11.85 -21.77 -28.43
C LEU A 222 13.34 -21.46 -28.25
N LEU A 223 13.92 -20.51 -28.98
CA LEU A 223 15.36 -20.23 -28.99
C LEU A 223 15.97 -20.05 -27.59
N LEU A 224 15.23 -19.44 -26.67
CA LEU A 224 15.69 -19.16 -25.31
C LEU A 224 15.25 -20.21 -24.30
N SER A 225 14.34 -21.13 -24.65
CA SER A 225 13.63 -21.97 -23.68
C SER A 225 14.55 -22.86 -22.86
N ASP A 226 15.64 -23.32 -23.46
CA ASP A 226 16.58 -24.27 -22.87
C ASP A 226 17.76 -23.65 -22.14
N ILE A 227 17.84 -22.32 -22.08
CA ILE A 227 18.91 -21.62 -21.37
C ILE A 227 18.83 -21.96 -19.86
N PRO A 228 19.90 -22.53 -19.27
CA PRO A 228 19.94 -22.87 -17.86
C PRO A 228 20.08 -21.62 -16.99
N VAL A 229 19.31 -21.56 -15.91
CA VAL A 229 19.37 -20.47 -14.92
C VAL A 229 20.12 -20.97 -13.69
N LYS A 230 21.30 -20.41 -13.45
CA LYS A 230 22.12 -20.73 -12.27
C LYS A 230 21.43 -20.20 -11.01
N LEU A 231 20.97 -21.10 -10.14
CA LEU A 231 20.46 -20.79 -8.80
C LEU A 231 21.47 -21.32 -7.76
N ASP A 232 21.73 -20.54 -6.72
CA ASP A 232 22.75 -20.83 -5.68
C ASP A 232 22.45 -22.07 -4.83
N VAL A 233 21.29 -22.71 -4.99
CA VAL A 233 20.87 -23.86 -4.17
C VAL A 233 20.36 -24.98 -5.06
N SER A 234 21.05 -26.12 -4.98
CA SER A 234 20.71 -27.42 -5.56
C SER A 234 19.22 -27.76 -5.46
N SER A 235 18.46 -27.58 -6.55
CA SER A 235 17.21 -28.31 -6.86
C SER A 235 16.63 -27.90 -8.22
N LYS A 236 16.53 -28.89 -9.12
CA LYS A 236 15.91 -28.91 -10.45
C LYS A 236 16.56 -27.98 -11.50
N ASP A 237 16.71 -28.50 -12.72
CA ASP A 237 17.12 -27.76 -13.92
C ASP A 237 16.13 -26.62 -14.19
N HIS A 238 16.35 -25.47 -13.57
CA HIS A 238 15.55 -24.28 -13.83
C HIS A 238 16.04 -23.69 -15.15
N ARG A 239 15.14 -23.63 -16.13
CA ARG A 239 15.38 -23.06 -17.45
C ARG A 239 14.46 -21.87 -17.67
N VAL A 240 14.79 -21.02 -18.64
CA VAL A 240 13.96 -19.88 -19.06
C VAL A 240 12.53 -20.32 -19.42
N GLY A 241 12.38 -21.46 -20.09
CA GLY A 241 11.09 -22.03 -20.45
C GLY A 241 10.47 -21.43 -21.73
N PRO A 242 9.54 -22.17 -22.36
CA PRO A 242 9.01 -21.83 -23.69
C PRO A 242 8.14 -20.56 -23.69
N ASP A 243 7.39 -20.30 -22.61
CA ASP A 243 6.55 -19.11 -22.49
C ASP A 243 7.38 -17.82 -22.56
N LEU A 244 8.42 -17.72 -21.72
CA LEU A 244 9.27 -16.54 -21.69
C LEU A 244 10.06 -16.38 -23.00
N SER A 245 10.53 -17.47 -23.58
CA SER A 245 11.18 -17.46 -24.89
C SER A 245 10.29 -16.87 -25.98
N ARG A 246 9.03 -17.33 -26.05
CA ARG A 246 8.02 -16.80 -26.98
C ARG A 246 7.77 -15.31 -26.75
N ARG A 247 7.61 -14.87 -25.50
CA ARG A 247 7.34 -13.47 -25.17
C ARG A 247 8.47 -12.53 -25.58
N ILE A 248 9.72 -12.94 -25.34
CA ILE A 248 10.89 -12.17 -25.76
C ILE A 248 10.98 -12.11 -27.29
N TYR A 249 10.76 -13.24 -27.98
CA TYR A 249 10.75 -13.26 -29.44
C TYR A 249 9.71 -12.28 -30.02
N LEU A 250 8.47 -12.37 -29.55
CA LEU A 250 7.38 -11.50 -29.99
C LEU A 250 7.71 -10.03 -29.74
N PHE A 251 8.26 -9.69 -28.58
CA PHE A 251 8.66 -8.31 -28.29
C PHE A 251 9.78 -7.79 -29.20
N MET A 252 10.77 -8.63 -29.53
CA MET A 252 11.93 -8.22 -30.31
C MET A 252 11.62 -8.04 -31.80
N VAL A 253 10.61 -8.73 -32.33
CA VAL A 253 10.34 -8.81 -33.78
C VAL A 253 9.00 -8.17 -34.19
N SER A 254 8.03 -8.07 -33.27
CA SER A 254 6.74 -7.44 -33.57
C SER A 254 6.89 -5.96 -33.93
N THR A 255 6.09 -5.52 -34.90
CA THR A 255 5.90 -4.09 -35.23
C THR A 255 4.60 -3.52 -34.64
N ASP A 256 3.77 -4.38 -34.05
CA ASP A 256 2.53 -4.01 -33.37
C ASP A 256 2.83 -3.58 -31.92
N PRO A 257 2.66 -2.29 -31.57
CA PRO A 257 2.88 -1.79 -30.22
C PRO A 257 1.82 -2.26 -29.22
N ASP A 258 0.65 -2.71 -29.69
CA ASP A 258 -0.48 -3.15 -28.86
C ASP A 258 -0.47 -4.66 -28.61
N LEU A 259 0.56 -5.37 -29.10
CA LEU A 259 0.69 -6.81 -28.97
C LEU A 259 0.81 -7.26 -27.50
N ILE A 260 -0.17 -8.01 -27.03
CA ILE A 260 -0.17 -8.58 -25.68
C ILE A 260 0.72 -9.83 -25.64
N LEU A 261 1.83 -9.74 -24.89
CA LEU A 261 2.80 -10.82 -24.77
C LEU A 261 2.31 -12.00 -23.91
N ASP A 262 1.57 -11.71 -22.83
CA ASP A 262 1.17 -12.71 -21.83
C ASP A 262 -0.10 -13.52 -22.18
N LEU A 263 -0.56 -13.46 -23.44
CA LEU A 263 -1.65 -14.32 -23.90
C LEU A 263 -1.16 -15.77 -23.96
N SER A 264 -1.60 -16.58 -23.00
CA SER A 264 -1.46 -18.04 -23.02
C SER A 264 -2.34 -18.60 -24.13
N THR A 265 -1.74 -18.85 -25.29
CA THR A 265 -2.30 -19.74 -26.32
C THR A 265 -1.52 -21.04 -26.29
#